data_AF-A0A978SPS8-F1
#
_entry.id   AF-A0A978SPS8-F1
#
_cell.length_a   1.000
_cell.length_b   1.000
_cell.length_c   1.000
_cell.angle_alpha   90.00
_cell.angle_beta   90.00
_cell.angle_gamma   90.00
#
_symmetry.space_group_name_H-M   'P 1'
#
loop_
_entity.id
_entity.type
_entity.pdbx_description
1 polymer ?
#
loop_
_entity_poly.entity_id
_entity_poly.type
_entity_poly.pdbx_seq_one_letter_code
_entity_poly.pdbx_strand_id
1 'polypeptide(L)'
;MTETDGNSCELERDILKGRSFSLADVIGKEAGSFMKGDSPVPKLVQATTEILLYIEYNLTDSSGALKAALKTWVQTHEVDVSCHLNSPLNALSKLLEQIVANPELLYEFVRRVDVQWGETYGERPFFQKPGQAPHPDDEYTHESVHQALSGLLASLKASLEA
;
A
#
# COMPACT_ATOMS: atom_id res chain seq x y z
N MET A 1 -0.40 23.23 -33.25
CA MET A 1 -1.69 22.69 -32.78
C MET A 1 -1.35 21.57 -31.81
N THR A 2 -1.98 21.61 -30.65
CA THR A 2 -1.56 21.12 -29.34
C THR A 2 -1.27 19.61 -29.21
N GLU A 3 -0.33 19.37 -28.30
CA GLU A 3 -0.04 18.18 -27.50
C GLU A 3 -1.20 17.21 -27.27
N THR A 4 -0.87 15.92 -27.20
CA THR A 4 -1.49 15.04 -26.21
C THR A 4 -0.42 14.08 -25.71
N ASP A 5 -0.04 14.29 -24.45
CA ASP A 5 0.87 13.50 -23.65
C ASP A 5 0.45 12.02 -23.65
N GLY A 6 1.22 11.22 -24.39
CA GLY A 6 1.10 9.77 -24.38
C GLY A 6 1.89 9.17 -23.22
N ASN A 7 1.22 9.07 -22.07
CA ASN A 7 1.37 7.99 -21.07
C ASN A 7 2.79 7.39 -20.90
N SER A 8 3.71 8.12 -20.27
CA SER A 8 5.04 7.60 -19.89
C SER A 8 5.02 6.39 -18.93
N CYS A 9 3.86 6.02 -18.40
CA CYS A 9 3.70 4.90 -17.47
C CYS A 9 3.59 3.53 -18.17
N GLU A 10 3.35 3.46 -19.49
CA GLU A 10 3.24 2.18 -20.21
C GLU A 10 4.58 1.65 -20.75
N LEU A 11 5.66 2.41 -20.66
CA LEU A 11 6.92 2.10 -21.36
C LEU A 11 8.08 1.60 -20.48
N GLU A 12 7.88 1.30 -19.20
CA GLU A 12 8.95 0.85 -18.29
C GLU A 12 8.95 -0.67 -18.02
N ARG A 13 8.62 -1.49 -19.02
CA ARG A 13 8.83 -2.95 -18.93
C ARG A 13 10.26 -3.42 -19.24
N ASP A 14 11.15 -2.52 -19.64
CA ASP A 14 12.52 -2.89 -20.07
C ASP A 14 13.63 -2.61 -19.04
N ILE A 15 13.31 -2.20 -17.81
CA ILE A 15 14.29 -2.06 -16.71
C ILE A 15 14.40 -3.37 -15.89
N LEU A 16 14.42 -4.52 -16.57
CA LEU A 16 14.59 -5.85 -15.95
C LEU A 16 16.05 -6.34 -15.99
N LYS A 17 17.03 -5.43 -16.03
CA LYS A 17 18.46 -5.77 -15.93
C LYS A 17 19.25 -4.73 -15.15
N GLY A 18 19.14 -4.75 -13.81
CA GLY A 18 20.13 -4.11 -12.95
C GLY A 18 19.59 -3.51 -11.66
N ARG A 19 19.28 -4.40 -10.69
CA ARG A 19 19.08 -4.11 -9.26
C ARG A 19 17.91 -3.17 -8.92
N SER A 20 16.80 -3.78 -8.50
CA SER A 20 15.71 -3.08 -7.79
C SER A 20 16.27 -2.52 -6.48
N PHE A 21 16.37 -1.20 -6.37
CA PHE A 21 16.66 -0.55 -5.09
C PHE A 21 15.38 -0.61 -4.27
N SER A 22 15.34 -1.44 -3.23
CA SER A 22 14.22 -1.43 -2.30
C SER A 22 14.34 -0.27 -1.32
N LEU A 23 13.24 0.14 -0.70
CA LEU A 23 13.24 1.07 0.43
C LEU A 23 14.28 0.68 1.52
N ALA A 24 14.50 -0.62 1.75
CA ALA A 24 15.53 -1.11 2.66
C ALA A 24 16.97 -0.84 2.16
N ASP A 25 17.21 -0.91 0.86
CA ASP A 25 18.50 -0.55 0.25
C ASP A 25 18.76 0.97 0.33
N VAL A 26 17.70 1.78 0.18
CA VAL A 26 17.79 3.24 0.31
C VAL A 26 18.07 3.64 1.77
N ILE A 27 17.37 3.06 2.74
CA ILE A 27 17.63 3.30 4.18
C ILE A 27 19.04 2.81 4.57
N GLY A 28 19.46 1.64 4.09
CA GLY A 28 20.80 1.10 4.36
C GLY A 28 21.94 1.94 3.78
N LYS A 29 21.71 2.58 2.62
CA LYS A 29 22.69 3.49 1.98
C LYS A 29 22.85 4.81 2.75
N GLU A 30 21.79 5.32 3.36
CA GLU A 30 21.79 6.59 4.11
C GLU A 30 22.52 6.50 5.46
N ALA A 31 22.58 5.32 6.10
CA ALA A 31 23.41 5.12 7.30
C ALA A 31 24.92 5.32 7.03
N GLY A 32 25.37 5.17 5.79
CA GLY A 32 26.75 5.39 5.36
C GLY A 32 27.06 6.80 4.86
N SER A 33 26.06 7.62 4.55
CA SER A 33 26.23 8.96 3.95
C SER A 33 25.95 10.12 4.91
N PHE A 34 25.63 9.84 6.18
CA PHE A 34 25.23 10.81 7.21
C PHE A 34 26.37 11.74 7.71
N MET A 35 27.52 11.81 7.03
CA MET A 35 28.71 12.56 7.44
C MET A 35 28.94 13.89 6.69
N LYS A 36 27.92 14.48 6.05
CA LYS A 36 28.00 15.86 5.56
C LYS A 36 26.61 16.48 5.46
N GLY A 37 26.41 17.59 6.17
CA GLY A 37 25.12 18.25 6.37
C GLY A 37 24.32 18.50 5.09
N ASP A 38 22.99 18.36 5.24
CA ASP A 38 21.91 18.74 4.33
C ASP A 38 21.77 17.94 3.01
N SER A 39 21.68 16.61 3.10
CA SER A 39 21.10 15.81 2.02
C SER A 39 19.59 15.64 2.27
N PRO A 40 18.70 16.20 1.43
CA PRO A 40 17.25 16.04 1.60
C PRO A 40 16.84 14.57 1.42
N VAL A 41 15.86 14.13 2.21
CA VAL A 41 15.27 12.78 2.12
C VAL A 41 14.86 12.48 0.67
N PRO A 42 15.16 11.30 0.09
CA PRO A 42 14.77 10.99 -1.29
C PRO A 42 13.25 11.12 -1.53
N LYS A 43 12.85 11.65 -2.69
CA LYS A 43 11.42 11.89 -3.01
C LYS A 43 10.54 10.65 -2.88
N LEU A 44 11.05 9.49 -3.28
CA LEU A 44 10.32 8.22 -3.14
C LEU A 44 10.12 7.83 -1.68
N VAL A 45 11.11 8.08 -0.83
CA VAL A 45 10.99 7.86 0.62
C VAL A 45 9.96 8.83 1.22
N GLN A 46 9.97 10.10 0.80
CA GLN A 46 8.97 11.08 1.23
C GLN A 46 7.55 10.66 0.82
N ALA A 47 7.35 10.33 -0.46
CA ALA A 47 6.08 9.87 -1.04
C ALA A 47 5.54 8.63 -0.32
N THR A 48 6.38 7.62 -0.14
CA THR A 48 6.01 6.41 0.59
C THR A 48 5.67 6.73 2.04
N THR A 49 6.47 7.56 2.72
CA THR A 49 6.22 7.96 4.12
C THR A 49 4.88 8.68 4.27
N GLU A 50 4.54 9.56 3.33
CA GLU A 50 3.25 10.26 3.31
C GLU A 50 2.08 9.28 3.21
N ILE A 51 2.16 8.28 2.32
CA ILE A 51 1.15 7.22 2.20
C ILE A 51 1.03 6.42 3.50
N LEU A 52 2.16 6.00 4.08
CA LEU A 52 2.16 5.21 5.32
C LEU A 52 1.56 5.97 6.50
N LEU A 53 1.83 7.27 6.61
CA LEU A 53 1.23 8.14 7.62
C LEU A 53 -0.26 8.32 7.36
N TYR A 54 -0.67 8.52 6.11
CA TYR A 54 -2.09 8.62 5.77
C TYR A 54 -2.87 7.37 6.19
N ILE A 55 -2.34 6.18 5.90
CA ILE A 55 -2.91 4.90 6.34
C ILE A 55 -3.00 4.85 7.87
N GLU A 56 -1.92 5.25 8.57
CA GLU A 56 -1.90 5.20 10.03
C GLU A 56 -3.01 6.04 10.68
N TYR A 57 -3.25 7.24 10.15
CA TYR A 57 -4.20 8.18 10.75
C TYR A 57 -5.65 7.97 10.29
N ASN A 58 -5.88 7.42 9.10
CA ASN A 58 -7.23 7.37 8.50
C ASN A 58 -7.84 5.98 8.45
N LEU A 59 -7.04 4.91 8.60
CA LEU A 59 -7.56 3.56 8.66
C LEU A 59 -7.82 3.17 10.11
N THR A 60 -9.05 2.81 10.46
CA THR A 60 -9.35 2.23 11.77
C THR A 60 -9.10 0.73 11.73
N ASP A 61 -8.33 0.22 12.69
CA ASP A 61 -7.92 -1.17 12.75
C ASP A 61 -7.57 -1.53 14.20
N SER A 62 -8.34 -2.42 14.81
CA SER A 62 -8.24 -2.74 16.24
C SER A 62 -6.99 -3.54 16.57
N SER A 63 -6.72 -4.61 15.82
CA SER A 63 -5.53 -5.44 16.01
C SER A 63 -4.32 -5.00 15.17
N GLY A 64 -4.46 -4.00 14.29
CA GLY A 64 -3.35 -3.41 13.55
C GLY A 64 -2.82 -4.23 12.37
N ALA A 65 -3.35 -5.44 12.14
CA ALA A 65 -2.89 -6.32 11.07
C ALA A 65 -3.30 -5.80 9.68
N LEU A 66 -4.48 -5.18 9.55
CA LEU A 66 -4.94 -4.59 8.29
C LEU A 66 -4.06 -3.39 7.88
N LYS A 67 -3.73 -2.51 8.84
CA LYS A 67 -2.78 -1.41 8.65
C LYS A 67 -1.41 -1.95 8.23
N ALA A 68 -0.88 -2.92 8.95
CA ALA A 68 0.43 -3.50 8.66
C ALA A 68 0.48 -4.16 7.28
N ALA A 69 -0.55 -4.93 6.92
CA ALA A 69 -0.67 -5.56 5.60
C ALA A 69 -0.79 -4.52 4.48
N LEU A 70 -1.59 -3.46 4.64
CA LEU A 70 -1.73 -2.40 3.64
C LEU A 70 -0.43 -1.60 3.46
N LYS A 71 0.27 -1.30 4.54
CA LYS A 71 1.58 -0.62 4.50
C LYS A 71 2.62 -1.46 3.76
N THR A 72 2.69 -2.75 4.07
CA THR A 72 3.55 -3.69 3.35
C THR A 72 3.16 -3.79 1.88
N TRP A 73 1.85 -3.80 1.58
CA TRP A 73 1.35 -3.82 0.21
C TRP A 73 1.84 -2.61 -0.59
N VAL A 74 1.71 -1.39 -0.05
CA VAL A 74 2.24 -0.17 -0.68
C VAL A 74 3.75 -0.27 -0.91
N GLN A 75 4.50 -0.74 0.07
CA GLN A 75 5.97 -0.88 -0.05
C GLN A 75 6.37 -1.90 -1.13
N THR A 76 5.57 -2.96 -1.34
CA THR A 76 5.80 -3.93 -2.43
C THR A 76 5.41 -3.40 -3.81
N HIS A 77 4.57 -2.37 -3.87
CA HIS A 77 4.12 -1.69 -5.09
C HIS A 77 4.84 -0.34 -5.29
N GLU A 78 6.14 -0.29 -4.98
CA GLU A 78 6.97 0.92 -5.06
C GLU A 78 6.96 1.56 -6.47
N VAL A 79 6.79 0.75 -7.52
CA VAL A 79 6.66 1.24 -8.90
C VAL A 79 5.46 2.19 -9.03
N ASP A 80 4.28 1.80 -8.54
CA ASP A 80 3.07 2.62 -8.60
C ASP A 80 3.23 3.93 -7.81
N VAL A 81 3.93 3.88 -6.67
CA VAL A 81 4.25 5.07 -5.87
C VAL A 81 5.21 5.99 -6.63
N SER A 82 6.20 5.43 -7.33
CA SER A 82 7.18 6.20 -8.10
C SER A 82 6.58 6.93 -9.30
N CYS A 83 5.46 6.45 -9.85
CA CYS A 83 4.70 7.17 -10.87
C CYS A 83 3.97 8.41 -10.32
N HIS A 84 3.86 8.54 -8.99
CA HIS A 84 3.05 9.55 -8.32
C HIS A 84 3.85 10.34 -7.25
N LEU A 85 5.16 10.55 -7.43
CA LEU A 85 6.02 11.20 -6.43
C LEU A 85 5.54 12.58 -5.91
N ASN A 86 4.87 13.37 -6.76
CA ASN A 86 4.34 14.68 -6.36
C ASN A 86 2.86 14.62 -5.92
N SER A 87 2.22 13.46 -6.00
CA SER A 87 0.82 13.24 -5.61
C SER A 87 0.64 11.83 -5.05
N PRO A 88 1.36 11.46 -3.98
CA PRO A 88 1.48 10.06 -3.55
C PRO A 88 0.15 9.46 -3.08
N LEU A 89 -0.75 10.29 -2.56
CA LEU A 89 -2.12 9.90 -2.24
C LEU A 89 -2.94 9.42 -3.46
N ASN A 90 -2.62 9.88 -4.68
CA ASN A 90 -3.22 9.33 -5.90
C ASN A 90 -2.78 7.89 -6.17
N ALA A 91 -1.52 7.54 -5.86
CA ALA A 91 -1.08 6.13 -5.95
C ALA A 91 -1.83 5.25 -4.95
N LEU A 92 -1.99 5.73 -3.70
CA LEU A 92 -2.78 5.00 -2.71
C LEU A 92 -4.24 4.80 -3.18
N SER A 93 -4.87 5.84 -3.75
CA SER A 93 -6.23 5.74 -4.28
C SER A 93 -6.34 4.66 -5.35
N LYS A 94 -5.42 4.64 -6.32
CA LYS A 94 -5.39 3.62 -7.38
C LYS A 94 -5.20 2.21 -6.84
N LEU A 95 -4.29 2.02 -5.87
CA LEU A 95 -4.06 0.72 -5.25
C LEU A 95 -5.31 0.23 -4.50
N LEU A 96 -5.96 1.10 -3.74
CA LEU A 96 -7.21 0.77 -3.04
C LEU A 96 -8.34 0.45 -4.02
N GLU A 97 -8.47 1.22 -5.10
CA GLU A 97 -9.45 0.96 -6.16
C GLU A 97 -9.27 -0.42 -6.79
N GLN A 98 -8.03 -0.81 -7.08
CA GLN A 98 -7.73 -2.12 -7.65
C GLN A 98 -8.14 -3.26 -6.71
N ILE A 99 -7.84 -3.13 -5.41
CA ILE A 99 -8.19 -4.16 -4.41
C ILE A 99 -9.71 -4.25 -4.25
N VAL A 100 -10.38 -3.10 -4.07
CA VAL A 100 -11.83 -3.05 -3.83
C VAL A 100 -12.64 -3.48 -5.06
N ALA A 101 -12.18 -3.14 -6.27
CA ALA A 101 -12.90 -3.46 -7.50
C ALA A 101 -12.72 -4.92 -7.97
N ASN A 102 -11.73 -5.64 -7.45
CA ASN A 102 -11.43 -7.02 -7.85
C ASN A 102 -11.56 -7.99 -6.66
N PRO A 103 -12.62 -8.81 -6.61
CA PRO A 103 -12.83 -9.77 -5.53
C PRO A 103 -11.66 -10.74 -5.31
N GLU A 104 -10.99 -11.19 -6.37
CA GLU A 104 -9.85 -12.11 -6.22
C GLU A 104 -8.64 -11.42 -5.57
N LEU A 105 -8.41 -10.15 -5.91
CA LEU A 105 -7.35 -9.35 -5.29
C LEU A 105 -7.69 -9.02 -3.84
N LEU A 106 -8.95 -8.74 -3.55
CA LEU A 106 -9.44 -8.59 -2.18
C LEU A 106 -9.21 -9.85 -1.37
N TYR A 107 -9.53 -11.04 -1.88
CA TYR A 107 -9.33 -12.30 -1.16
C TYR A 107 -7.87 -12.57 -0.86
N GLU A 108 -6.98 -12.35 -1.83
CA GLU A 108 -5.53 -12.46 -1.60
C GLU A 108 -5.02 -11.41 -0.62
N PHE A 109 -5.58 -10.19 -0.63
CA PHE A 109 -5.24 -9.17 0.33
C PHE A 109 -5.70 -9.55 1.75
N VAL A 110 -6.94 -10.01 1.92
CA VAL A 110 -7.47 -10.48 3.21
C VAL A 110 -6.62 -11.62 3.75
N ARG A 111 -6.26 -12.59 2.91
CA ARG A 111 -5.36 -13.67 3.30
C ARG A 111 -4.01 -13.16 3.83
N ARG A 112 -3.49 -12.04 3.30
CA ARG A 112 -2.26 -11.41 3.83
C ARG A 112 -2.50 -10.73 5.16
N VAL A 113 -3.67 -10.12 5.36
CA VAL A 113 -4.08 -9.57 6.66
C VAL A 113 -4.12 -10.68 7.71
N ASP A 114 -4.73 -11.81 7.37
CA ASP A 114 -4.79 -13.00 8.24
C ASP A 114 -3.39 -13.52 8.60
N VAL A 115 -2.50 -13.66 7.61
CA VAL A 115 -1.11 -14.06 7.86
C VAL A 115 -0.42 -13.06 8.78
N GLN A 116 -0.55 -11.76 8.51
CA GLN A 116 0.03 -10.70 9.32
C GLN A 116 -0.49 -10.75 10.77
N TRP A 117 -1.78 -11.01 10.96
CA TRP A 117 -2.38 -11.18 12.28
C TRP A 117 -1.79 -12.40 12.99
N GLY A 118 -1.73 -13.57 12.34
CA GLY A 118 -1.14 -14.77 12.93
C GLY A 118 0.32 -14.62 13.30
N GLU A 119 1.12 -13.93 12.47
CA GLU A 119 2.51 -13.62 12.78
C GLU A 119 2.66 -12.67 13.98
N THR A 120 1.75 -11.68 14.08
CA THR A 120 1.79 -10.67 15.15
C THR A 120 1.38 -11.26 16.50
N TYR A 121 0.36 -12.12 16.51
CA TYR A 121 -0.23 -12.66 17.74
C TYR A 121 0.24 -14.08 18.07
N GLY A 122 0.99 -14.74 17.17
CA GLY A 122 1.47 -16.11 17.37
C GLY A 122 0.36 -17.17 17.31
N GLU A 123 -0.76 -16.84 16.68
CA GLU A 123 -1.96 -17.67 16.59
C GLU A 123 -2.21 -18.17 15.16
N ARG A 124 -3.07 -19.17 15.01
CA ARG A 124 -3.45 -19.69 13.70
C ARG A 124 -4.55 -18.80 13.10
N PRO A 125 -4.34 -18.17 11.94
CA PRO A 125 -5.35 -17.32 11.32
C PRO A 125 -6.56 -18.11 10.82
N PHE A 126 -7.70 -17.40 10.72
CA PHE A 126 -8.93 -17.91 10.14
C PHE A 126 -9.02 -17.56 8.65
N PHE A 127 -8.56 -18.45 7.78
CA PHE A 127 -8.69 -18.20 6.33
C PHE A 127 -10.13 -18.41 5.84
N GLN A 128 -10.76 -17.34 5.36
CA GLN A 128 -12.03 -17.38 4.67
C GLN A 128 -11.86 -17.81 3.20
N LYS A 129 -12.70 -18.73 2.70
CA LYS A 129 -12.76 -19.06 1.26
C LYS A 129 -13.80 -18.20 0.53
N PRO A 130 -13.66 -18.02 -0.81
CA PRO A 130 -14.69 -17.36 -1.61
C PRO A 130 -16.07 -18.01 -1.41
N GLY A 131 -17.08 -17.20 -1.10
CA GLY A 131 -18.45 -17.65 -0.84
C GLY A 131 -18.68 -18.40 0.49
N GLN A 132 -17.65 -18.57 1.33
CA GLN A 132 -17.79 -19.15 2.66
C GLN A 132 -18.23 -18.08 3.67
N ALA A 133 -19.07 -18.46 4.64
CA ALA A 133 -19.34 -17.60 5.78
C ALA A 133 -18.07 -17.38 6.63
N PRO A 134 -17.87 -16.17 7.19
CA PRO A 134 -16.72 -15.88 8.04
C PRO A 134 -16.75 -16.69 9.34
N HIS A 135 -15.59 -16.90 9.95
CA HIS A 135 -15.51 -17.50 11.29
C HIS A 135 -16.02 -16.47 12.32
N PRO A 136 -16.79 -16.88 13.36
CA PRO A 136 -17.39 -15.94 14.31
C PRO A 136 -16.37 -15.09 15.09
N ASP A 137 -15.18 -15.65 15.32
CA ASP A 137 -14.09 -14.97 16.03
C ASP A 137 -13.07 -14.31 15.10
N ASP A 138 -13.34 -14.26 13.79
CA ASP A 138 -12.45 -13.63 12.82
C ASP A 138 -12.76 -12.13 12.67
N GLU A 139 -11.75 -11.31 12.95
CA GLU A 139 -11.81 -9.86 12.82
C GLU A 139 -11.74 -9.42 11.34
N TYR A 140 -11.00 -10.16 10.51
CA TYR A 140 -10.61 -9.75 9.16
C TYR A 140 -11.30 -10.57 8.08
N THR A 141 -12.63 -10.55 8.12
CA THR A 141 -13.47 -11.13 7.06
C THR A 141 -13.32 -10.38 5.73
N HIS A 142 -13.69 -11.04 4.62
CA HIS A 142 -13.77 -10.40 3.31
C HIS A 142 -14.66 -9.14 3.33
N GLU A 143 -15.77 -9.17 4.05
CA GLU A 143 -16.72 -8.06 4.12
C GLU A 143 -16.16 -6.89 4.96
N SER A 144 -15.65 -7.17 6.17
CA SER A 144 -15.10 -6.14 7.06
C SER A 144 -13.90 -5.44 6.42
N VAL A 145 -13.00 -6.18 5.80
CA VAL A 145 -11.85 -5.61 5.08
C VAL A 145 -12.30 -4.80 3.88
N HIS A 146 -13.24 -5.30 3.07
CA HIS A 146 -13.77 -4.53 1.94
C HIS A 146 -14.39 -3.20 2.40
N GLN A 147 -15.18 -3.21 3.47
CA GLN A 147 -15.78 -2.00 4.04
C GLN A 147 -14.73 -1.02 4.55
N ALA A 148 -13.71 -1.50 5.26
CA ALA A 148 -12.62 -0.67 5.76
C ALA A 148 -11.82 0.00 4.63
N LEU A 149 -11.44 -0.76 3.60
CA LEU A 149 -10.72 -0.24 2.43
C LEU A 149 -11.59 0.72 1.61
N SER A 150 -12.88 0.42 1.44
CA SER A 150 -13.83 1.29 0.75
C SER A 150 -14.04 2.61 1.51
N GLY A 151 -14.12 2.55 2.84
CA GLY A 151 -14.22 3.72 3.70
C GLY A 151 -12.97 4.60 3.62
N LEU A 152 -11.78 4.00 3.67
CA LEU A 152 -10.51 4.70 3.47
C LEU A 152 -10.41 5.33 2.07
N LEU A 153 -10.85 4.61 1.03
CA LEU A 153 -10.87 5.13 -0.34
C LEU A 153 -11.81 6.33 -0.47
N ALA A 154 -12.98 6.27 0.15
CA ALA A 154 -13.95 7.37 0.11
C ALA A 154 -13.41 8.61 0.84
N SER A 155 -12.81 8.46 2.02
CA SER A 155 -12.21 9.59 2.75
C SER A 155 -11.01 10.19 2.01
N LEU A 156 -10.21 9.34 1.35
CA LEU A 156 -9.09 9.75 0.51
C LEU A 156 -9.56 10.58 -0.68
N LYS A 157 -10.57 10.11 -1.42
CA LYS A 157 -11.14 10.86 -2.55
C LYS A 157 -11.70 12.21 -2.12
N ALA A 158 -12.46 12.25 -1.03
CA ALA A 158 -12.98 13.50 -0.47
C ALA A 158 -11.86 14.48 -0.08
N SER A 159 -10.72 13.96 0.40
CA SER A 159 -9.55 14.77 0.76
C SER A 159 -8.78 15.29 -0.46
N LEU A 160 -8.85 14.60 -1.60
CA LEU A 160 -8.18 14.99 -2.85
C LEU A 160 -8.99 16.02 -3.67
N GLU A 161 -10.31 16.06 -3.46
CA GLU A 161 -11.23 17.02 -4.11
C GLU A 161 -11.36 18.35 -3.35
N ALA A 162 -10.87 18.42 -2.10
CA ALA A 162 -10.92 19.58 -1.22
C ALA A 162 -9.76 20.57 -1.47
#